data_AF-A0A0A6VAW1-F1
#
_entry.id   AF-A0A0A6VAW1-F1
#
_cell.length_a   1.000
_cell.length_b   1.000
_cell.length_c   1.000
_cell.angle_alpha   90.00
_cell.angle_beta   90.00
_cell.angle_gamma   90.00
#
_symmetry.space_group_name_H-M   'P 1'
#
loop_
_entity.id
_entity.type
_entity.pdbx_description
1 polymer ?
#
loop_
_entity_poly.entity_id
_entity_poly.type
_entity_poly.pdbx_seq_one_letter_code
_entity_poly.pdbx_strand_id
1 'polypeptide(L)'
;MITGNGLQALGALISLTDEFNDRTQSGRNYNIIGNALQSIGNSMQAVSGIYDLQENKGEDAEILDILGSWIQAVGSIFSLVGQVLEERDEAEKHQPE
;
A
#
# COMPACT_ATOMS: atom_id res chain seq x y z
N MET A 1 -7.42 -14.30 8.18
CA MET A 1 -6.00 -14.71 8.18
C MET A 1 -5.19 -13.47 7.79
N ILE A 2 -4.73 -12.68 8.79
CA ILE A 2 -4.08 -11.35 8.62
C ILE A 2 -2.54 -11.45 8.79
N THR A 3 -2.01 -12.66 8.95
CA THR A 3 -0.60 -12.89 9.31
C THR A 3 0.40 -12.70 8.15
N GLY A 4 -0.06 -12.29 6.97
CA GLY A 4 0.79 -12.05 5.79
C GLY A 4 0.95 -10.58 5.37
N ASN A 5 -0.04 -9.72 5.63
CA ASN A 5 -0.08 -8.39 5.00
C ASN A 5 0.90 -7.38 5.63
N GLY A 6 1.17 -7.48 6.93
CA GLY A 6 2.12 -6.58 7.60
C GLY A 6 3.55 -6.78 7.11
N LEU A 7 3.97 -8.04 6.96
CA LEU A 7 5.30 -8.37 6.45
C LEU A 7 5.43 -8.08 4.94
N GLN A 8 4.36 -8.28 4.17
CA GLN A 8 4.32 -7.87 2.76
C GLN A 8 4.38 -6.34 2.60
N ALA A 9 3.69 -5.57 3.43
CA ALA A 9 3.77 -4.11 3.43
C ALA A 9 5.17 -3.60 3.82
N LEU A 10 5.83 -4.25 4.78
CA LEU A 10 7.22 -3.97 5.12
C LEU A 10 8.18 -4.34 3.97
N GLY A 11 7.96 -5.48 3.30
CA GLY A 11 8.71 -5.87 2.11
C GLY A 11 8.54 -4.87 0.95
N ALA A 12 7.32 -4.40 0.72
CA ALA A 12 7.03 -3.35 -0.25
C ALA A 12 7.72 -2.03 0.11
N LEU A 13 7.76 -1.66 1.39
CA LEU A 13 8.46 -0.45 1.87
C LEU A 13 9.99 -0.54 1.68
N ILE A 14 10.59 -1.70 1.92
CA ILE A 14 12.03 -1.91 1.66
C ILE A 14 12.30 -1.80 0.16
N SER A 15 11.46 -2.40 -0.69
CA SER A 15 11.56 -2.26 -2.15
C SER A 15 11.47 -0.79 -2.61
N LEU A 16 10.65 0.03 -1.95
CA LEU A 16 10.58 1.47 -2.24
C LEU A 16 11.87 2.23 -1.93
N THR A 17 12.71 1.73 -1.01
CA THR A 17 13.95 2.42 -0.61
C THR A 17 15.02 2.30 -1.68
N ASP A 18 15.16 1.11 -2.28
CA ASP A 18 16.04 0.89 -3.43
C ASP A 18 15.57 1.71 -4.64
N GLU A 19 14.25 1.78 -4.81
CA GLU A 19 13.60 2.53 -5.86
C GLU A 19 13.70 4.06 -5.68
N PHE A 20 13.78 4.56 -4.44
CA PHE A 20 13.97 6.01 -4.18
C PHE A 20 15.33 6.55 -4.61
N ASN A 21 16.33 5.67 -4.78
CA ASN A 21 17.69 6.06 -5.15
C ASN A 21 17.82 6.31 -6.67
N ASP A 22 16.95 5.71 -7.50
CA ASP A 22 16.93 5.84 -8.97
C ASP A 22 15.82 6.79 -9.48
N ARG A 23 15.89 8.09 -9.12
CA ARG A 23 14.81 9.08 -9.34
C ARG A 23 14.59 9.53 -10.80
N THR A 24 14.23 8.63 -11.72
CA THR A 24 14.04 9.00 -13.15
C THR A 24 12.79 8.43 -13.84
N GLN A 25 11.84 7.79 -13.14
CA GLN A 25 10.65 7.18 -13.76
C GLN A 25 9.34 7.91 -13.38
N SER A 26 8.50 8.26 -14.36
CA SER A 26 7.13 8.73 -14.09
C SER A 26 6.27 7.56 -13.59
N GLY A 27 5.43 7.78 -12.59
CA GLY A 27 4.61 6.72 -11.97
C GLY A 27 5.04 6.30 -10.56
N ARG A 28 6.34 6.37 -10.25
CA ARG A 28 6.93 5.98 -8.95
C ARG A 28 6.30 6.67 -7.73
N ASN A 29 5.97 7.96 -7.85
CA ASN A 29 5.32 8.70 -6.77
C ASN A 29 3.94 8.13 -6.40
N TYR A 30 3.18 7.64 -7.39
CA TYR A 30 1.88 7.00 -7.16
C TYR A 30 2.05 5.63 -6.50
N ASN A 31 3.08 4.86 -6.88
CA ASN A 31 3.44 3.60 -6.24
C ASN A 31 3.83 3.78 -4.76
N ILE A 32 4.67 4.78 -4.46
CA ILE A 32 5.06 5.12 -3.08
C ILE A 32 3.83 5.50 -2.24
N ILE A 33 3.00 6.40 -2.74
CA ILE A 33 1.78 6.84 -2.04
C ILE A 33 0.82 5.66 -1.83
N GLY A 34 0.62 4.84 -2.87
CA GLY A 34 -0.25 3.69 -2.80
C GLY A 34 0.18 2.64 -1.79
N ASN A 35 1.47 2.32 -1.77
CA ASN A 35 2.06 1.36 -0.81
C ASN A 35 2.03 1.90 0.62
N ALA A 36 2.27 3.20 0.81
CA ALA A 36 2.16 3.85 2.12
C ALA A 36 0.72 3.76 2.68
N LEU A 37 -0.29 4.07 1.85
CA LEU A 37 -1.69 3.96 2.25
C LEU A 37 -2.07 2.50 2.58
N GLN A 38 -1.68 1.53 1.75
CA GLN A 38 -1.92 0.10 2.05
C GLN A 38 -1.27 -0.33 3.38
N SER A 39 -0.06 0.12 3.66
CA SER A 39 0.64 -0.16 4.93
C SER A 39 -0.08 0.47 6.14
N ILE A 40 -0.57 1.70 6.01
CA ILE A 40 -1.37 2.36 7.05
C ILE A 40 -2.64 1.56 7.34
N GLY A 41 -3.40 1.17 6.31
CA GLY A 41 -4.61 0.38 6.52
C GLY A 41 -4.35 -1.01 7.11
N ASN A 42 -3.25 -1.67 6.72
CA ASN A 42 -2.80 -2.92 7.34
C ASN A 42 -2.48 -2.74 8.83
N SER A 43 -1.84 -1.62 9.19
CA SER A 43 -1.52 -1.31 10.58
C SER A 43 -2.78 -1.07 11.41
N MET A 44 -3.78 -0.41 10.83
CA MET A 44 -5.09 -0.19 11.47
C MET A 44 -5.85 -1.49 11.69
N GLN A 45 -5.87 -2.41 10.73
CA GLN A 45 -6.48 -3.74 10.90
C GLN A 45 -5.74 -4.58 11.96
N ALA A 46 -4.41 -4.45 12.06
CA ALA A 46 -3.66 -5.09 13.14
C ALA A 46 -4.03 -4.55 14.53
N VAL A 47 -4.24 -3.23 14.65
CA VAL A 47 -4.73 -2.60 15.90
C VAL A 47 -6.17 -3.02 16.19
N SER A 48 -7.04 -3.06 15.17
CA SER A 48 -8.41 -3.57 15.28
C SER A 48 -8.43 -4.98 15.87
N GLY A 49 -7.61 -5.90 15.34
CA GLY A 49 -7.52 -7.26 15.86
C GLY A 49 -7.07 -7.34 17.32
N ILE A 50 -6.28 -6.38 17.82
CA ILE A 50 -5.93 -6.29 19.25
C ILE A 50 -7.12 -5.78 20.08
N TYR A 51 -7.90 -4.83 19.55
CA TYR A 51 -9.09 -4.28 20.20
C TYR A 51 -10.23 -5.29 20.28
N ASP A 52 -10.40 -6.12 19.25
CA ASP A 52 -11.41 -7.19 19.19
C ASP A 52 -11.19 -8.24 20.30
N LEU A 53 -9.92 -8.49 20.66
CA LEU A 53 -9.55 -9.41 21.75
C LEU A 53 -9.73 -8.80 23.15
N GLN A 54 -9.97 -7.49 23.28
CA GLN A 54 -10.30 -6.85 24.56
C GLN A 54 -11.81 -6.85 24.77
N GLU A 55 -12.30 -7.59 25.80
CA GLU A 55 -13.72 -7.62 26.15
C GLU A 55 -14.27 -6.18 26.34
N ASN A 56 -15.29 -5.82 25.54
CA ASN A 56 -16.01 -4.54 25.45
C ASN A 56 -15.55 -3.50 24.39
N LYS A 57 -14.73 -3.85 23.39
CA LYS A 57 -14.37 -2.91 22.30
C LYS A 57 -14.70 -3.38 20.87
N GLY A 58 -15.68 -4.28 20.72
CA GLY A 58 -16.04 -4.86 19.42
C GLY A 58 -16.45 -3.84 18.35
N GLU A 59 -17.29 -2.86 18.68
CA GLU A 59 -17.69 -1.79 17.74
C GLU A 59 -16.50 -0.92 17.30
N ASP A 60 -15.62 -0.55 18.22
CA ASP A 60 -14.42 0.25 17.90
C ASP A 60 -13.44 -0.54 17.03
N ALA A 61 -13.29 -1.84 17.30
CA ALA A 61 -12.49 -2.74 16.49
C ALA A 61 -13.05 -2.85 15.06
N GLU A 62 -14.36 -3.04 14.91
CA GLU A 62 -15.02 -3.12 13.60
C GLU A 62 -14.83 -1.83 12.80
N ILE A 63 -15.01 -0.66 13.43
CA ILE A 63 -14.80 0.63 12.77
C ILE A 63 -13.34 0.79 12.29
N LEU A 64 -12.36 0.39 13.11
CA LEU A 64 -10.94 0.45 12.74
C LEU A 64 -10.60 -0.50 11.58
N ASP A 65 -11.21 -1.67 11.53
CA ASP A 65 -11.03 -2.64 10.44
C ASP A 65 -11.59 -2.12 9.11
N ILE A 66 -12.80 -1.56 9.16
CA ILE A 66 -13.47 -0.96 7.99
C ILE A 66 -12.64 0.22 7.47
N LEU A 67 -12.22 1.14 8.35
CA LEU A 67 -11.39 2.29 7.94
C LEU A 67 -10.05 1.85 7.35
N GLY A 68 -9.41 0.84 7.95
CA GLY A 68 -8.17 0.26 7.41
C GLY A 68 -8.36 -0.30 6.00
N SER A 69 -9.47 -1.00 5.77
CA SER A 69 -9.83 -1.56 4.46
C SER A 69 -10.04 -0.50 3.39
N TRP A 70 -10.73 0.61 3.71
CA TRP A 70 -10.91 1.72 2.77
C TRP A 70 -9.59 2.41 2.42
N ILE A 71 -8.71 2.62 3.39
CA ILE A 71 -7.40 3.22 3.15
C ILE A 71 -6.53 2.31 2.25
N GLN A 72 -6.56 0.99 2.47
CA GLN A 72 -5.91 0.02 1.57
C GLN A 72 -6.48 0.04 0.16
N ALA A 73 -7.80 0.12 0.01
CA ALA A 73 -8.44 0.16 -1.30
C ALA A 73 -8.00 1.40 -2.09
N VAL A 74 -7.96 2.56 -1.44
CA VAL A 74 -7.43 3.79 -2.06
C VAL A 74 -5.95 3.60 -2.41
N GLY A 75 -5.14 3.08 -1.48
CA GLY A 75 -3.73 2.81 -1.73
C GLY A 75 -3.49 1.87 -2.92
N SER A 76 -4.32 0.85 -3.08
CA SER A 76 -4.23 -0.10 -4.20
C SER A 76 -4.50 0.57 -5.56
N ILE A 77 -5.43 1.54 -5.60
CA ILE A 77 -5.70 2.32 -6.81
C ILE A 77 -4.49 3.19 -7.17
N PHE A 78 -3.88 3.85 -6.20
CA PHE A 78 -2.66 4.65 -6.43
C PHE A 78 -1.49 3.79 -6.92
N SER A 79 -1.26 2.62 -6.31
CA SER A 79 -0.23 1.69 -6.77
C SER A 79 -0.52 1.14 -8.18
N LEU A 80 -1.79 0.92 -8.54
CA LEU A 80 -2.14 0.49 -9.89
C LEU A 80 -1.89 1.60 -10.92
N VAL A 81 -2.26 2.85 -10.58
CA VAL A 81 -2.01 4.00 -11.45
C VAL A 81 -0.50 4.22 -11.66
N GLY A 82 0.30 4.09 -10.59
CA GLY A 82 1.75 4.23 -10.69
C GLY A 82 2.38 3.18 -11.61
N GLN A 83 2.00 1.91 -11.47
CA GLN A 83 2.44 0.82 -12.35
C GLN A 83 2.09 1.09 -13.82
N VAL A 84 0.84 1.50 -14.11
CA VAL A 84 0.41 1.79 -15.50
C VAL A 84 1.18 2.96 -16.11
N LEU A 85 1.53 3.98 -15.31
CA LEU A 85 2.32 5.12 -15.79
C LEU A 85 3.79 4.73 -16.05
N GLU A 86 4.38 3.93 -15.16
CA GLU A 86 5.76 3.46 -15.31
C GLU A 86 5.92 2.56 -16.56
N GLU A 87 4.97 1.64 -16.77
CA GLU A 87 4.94 0.80 -17.99
C GLU A 87 4.81 1.62 -19.28
N ARG A 88 4.03 2.71 -19.27
CA ARG A 88 3.86 3.59 -20.44
C ARG A 88 5.15 4.36 -20.75
N ASP A 89 5.78 4.93 -19.74
CA ASP A 89 7.05 5.64 -19.87
C ASP A 89 8.15 4.73 -20.42
N GLU A 90 8.23 3.49 -19.95
CA GLU A 90 9.20 2.51 -20.44
C GLU A 90 8.93 2.11 -21.90
N ALA A 91 7.66 1.93 -22.28
CA ALA A 91 7.27 1.60 -23.64
C ALA A 91 7.58 2.72 -24.64
N GLU A 92 7.44 4.00 -24.24
CA GLU A 92 7.81 5.15 -25.07
C GLU A 92 9.33 5.26 -25.28
N LYS A 93 10.13 4.97 -24.25
CA LYS A 93 11.60 5.00 -24.34
C LYS A 93 12.20 3.92 -25.24
N HIS A 94 11.47 2.84 -25.55
CA HIS A 94 11.96 1.69 -26.32
C HIS A 94 11.36 1.55 -27.72
N GLN A 95 10.69 2.58 -28.26
CA GLN A 95 10.24 2.55 -29.66
C GLN A 95 11.45 2.57 -30.62
N PRO A 96 11.58 1.61 -31.55
CA PRO A 96 12.63 1.65 -32.57
C PRO A 96 12.36 2.80 -33.56
N GLU A 97 13.42 3.54 -33.91
CA GLU A 97 13.41 4.63 -34.91
C GLU A 97 12.90 4.19 -36.29
#